data_AF-A0A924YA02-F1
#
_entry.id   AF-A0A924YA02-F1
#
_cell.length_a   1.000
_cell.length_b   1.000
_cell.length_c   1.000
_cell.angle_alpha   90.00
_cell.angle_beta   90.00
_cell.angle_gamma   90.00
#
_symmetry.space_group_name_H-M   'P 1'
#
loop_
_entity.id
_entity.type
_entity.pdbx_description
1 polymer ?
#
loop_
_entity_poly.entity_id
_entity_poly.type
_entity_poly.pdbx_seq_one_letter_code
_entity_poly.pdbx_strand_id
1 'polypeptide(L)'
;MPVYSHYNLAKKQESLPMAEQIGVCLTCSYWQAETPRPQEQVEMEALCVQPQLKAYGLIVSGASACNKWQKQEGSGDQAEQYAKQNEAQA
;
A
#
# COMPACT_ATOMS: atom_id res chain seq x y z
N MET A 1 2.75 -26.25 20.97
CA MET A 1 3.26 -26.04 19.59
C MET A 1 3.14 -24.56 19.27
N PRO A 2 4.19 -23.88 18.78
CA PRO A 2 4.22 -22.43 18.70
C PRO A 2 3.36 -21.96 17.53
N VAL A 3 2.50 -20.97 17.77
CA VAL A 3 1.53 -20.38 16.83
C VAL A 3 2.13 -20.08 15.43
N TYR A 4 3.43 -19.78 15.37
CA TYR A 4 4.18 -19.52 14.13
C TYR A 4 4.21 -20.67 13.12
N SER A 5 4.13 -21.94 13.53
CA SER A 5 4.12 -23.06 12.57
C SER A 5 2.83 -23.12 11.75
N HIS A 6 1.72 -22.64 12.29
CA HIS A 6 0.40 -22.73 11.64
C HIS A 6 0.24 -21.69 10.51
N TYR A 7 0.79 -20.49 10.66
CA TYR A 7 0.67 -19.43 9.65
C TYR A 7 1.39 -19.78 8.34
N ASN A 8 2.62 -20.31 8.43
CA ASN A 8 3.39 -20.71 7.25
C ASN A 8 2.79 -21.93 6.54
N LEU A 9 2.13 -22.82 7.30
CA LEU A 9 1.39 -23.97 6.74
C LEU A 9 0.11 -23.52 6.04
N ALA A 10 -0.66 -22.61 6.64
CA ALA A 10 -1.86 -22.03 6.03
C ALA A 10 -1.54 -21.28 4.73
N LYS A 11 -0.46 -20.47 4.70
CA LYS A 11 0.04 -19.81 3.48
C LYS A 11 0.43 -20.78 2.37
N LYS A 12 0.83 -22.01 2.69
CA LYS A 12 1.18 -23.05 1.71
C LYS A 12 -0.04 -23.82 1.23
N GLN A 13 -1.09 -23.90 2.04
CA GLN A 13 -2.33 -24.63 1.72
C GLN A 13 -3.31 -23.79 0.91
N GLU A 14 -3.32 -22.48 1.10
CA GLU A 14 -4.10 -21.54 0.30
C GLU A 14 -3.17 -20.80 -0.67
N SER A 15 -3.34 -21.02 -1.98
CA SER A 15 -2.74 -20.13 -2.97
C SER A 15 -3.43 -18.78 -2.87
N LEU A 16 -2.82 -17.84 -2.15
CA LEU A 16 -3.24 -16.46 -2.22
C LEU A 16 -3.05 -16.01 -3.67
N PRO A 17 -4.08 -15.42 -4.32
CA PRO A 17 -3.92 -14.93 -5.68
C PRO A 17 -2.75 -13.96 -5.70
N MET A 18 -1.83 -14.15 -6.65
CA MET A 18 -0.79 -13.15 -6.88
C MET A 18 -1.50 -11.83 -7.19
N ALA A 19 -1.15 -10.80 -6.44
CA ALA A 19 -1.60 -9.46 -6.76
C ALA A 19 -1.01 -9.06 -8.11
N GLU A 20 -1.85 -8.71 -9.07
CA GLU A 20 -1.42 -8.21 -10.39
C GLU A 20 -0.52 -6.96 -10.23
N GLN A 21 -0.80 -6.15 -9.20
CA GLN A 21 0.01 -4.99 -8.84
C GLN A 21 -0.03 -4.74 -7.34
N ILE A 22 1.12 -4.37 -6.77
CA ILE A 22 1.25 -3.80 -5.43
C ILE A 22 1.77 -2.39 -5.58
N GLY A 23 0.94 -1.42 -5.21
CA GLY A 23 1.30 0.01 -5.30
C GLY A 23 1.49 0.65 -3.93
N VAL A 24 2.29 1.72 -3.87
CA VAL A 24 2.62 2.42 -2.62
C VAL A 24 1.56 3.48 -2.27
N CYS A 25 1.35 3.74 -0.98
CA CYS A 25 0.37 4.69 -0.48
C CYS A 25 0.67 6.12 -0.91
N LEU A 26 1.95 6.48 -1.06
CA LEU A 26 2.38 7.80 -1.54
C LEU A 26 1.71 8.21 -2.86
N THR A 27 1.56 7.27 -3.79
CA THR A 27 0.89 7.46 -5.10
C THR A 27 -0.55 6.96 -5.14
N CYS A 28 -1.12 6.58 -3.98
CA CYS A 28 -2.45 5.98 -3.91
C CYS A 28 -3.56 7.03 -3.73
N SER A 29 -4.65 6.92 -4.49
CA SER A 29 -5.82 7.80 -4.38
C SER A 29 -6.57 7.65 -3.06
N TYR A 30 -6.43 6.49 -2.40
CA TYR A 30 -7.06 6.20 -1.12
C TYR A 30 -6.25 6.67 0.08
N TRP A 31 -5.05 7.18 -0.11
CA TRP A 31 -4.25 7.74 0.98
C TRP A 31 -4.66 9.19 1.21
N GLN A 32 -5.26 9.49 2.38
CA GLN A 32 -5.83 10.80 2.68
C GLN A 32 -4.76 11.82 3.09
N ALA A 33 -3.88 12.15 2.14
CA ALA A 33 -2.84 13.17 2.25
C ALA A 33 -3.02 14.24 1.16
N GLU A 34 -2.66 15.48 1.47
CA GLU A 34 -2.70 16.60 0.51
C GLU A 34 -1.78 16.34 -0.68
N THR A 35 -2.17 16.84 -1.86
CA THR A 35 -1.40 16.77 -3.10
C THR A 35 -0.88 18.17 -3.47
N PRO A 36 0.34 18.30 -4.05
CA PRO A 36 1.28 17.23 -4.42
C PRO A 36 1.97 16.60 -3.20
N ARG A 37 2.49 15.38 -3.39
CA ARG A 37 3.10 14.55 -2.35
C ARG A 37 4.60 14.40 -2.65
N PRO A 38 5.44 15.30 -2.14
CA PRO A 38 6.87 15.18 -2.36
C PRO A 38 7.42 14.01 -1.52
N GLN A 39 8.64 13.58 -1.82
CA GLN A 39 9.22 12.36 -1.24
C GLN A 39 9.38 12.43 0.29
N GLU A 40 9.45 13.62 0.88
CA GLU A 40 9.52 13.82 2.32
C GLU A 40 8.27 13.29 3.05
N GLN A 41 7.15 13.12 2.33
CA GLN A 41 5.91 12.56 2.90
C GLN A 41 5.90 11.02 2.94
N VAL A 42 6.97 10.34 2.54
CA VAL A 42 7.07 8.86 2.60
C VAL A 42 6.82 8.33 4.01
N GLU A 43 7.36 9.00 5.04
CA GLU A 43 7.18 8.61 6.44
C GLU A 43 5.93 9.25 7.08
N MET A 44 5.23 10.13 6.36
CA MET A 44 4.00 10.73 6.87
C MET A 44 2.92 9.67 7.00
N GLU A 45 2.19 9.68 8.11
CA GLU A 45 1.04 8.81 8.34
C GLU A 45 -0.25 9.51 7.93
N ALA A 46 -1.14 8.79 7.22
CA ALA A 46 -2.46 9.28 6.89
C ALA A 46 -3.49 8.14 6.88
N LEU A 47 -4.77 8.49 6.88
CA LEU A 47 -5.85 7.51 6.86
C LEU A 47 -5.98 6.87 5.47
N CYS A 48 -6.14 5.55 5.42
CA CYS A 48 -6.57 4.84 4.22
C CYS A 48 -8.10 4.84 4.13
N VAL A 49 -8.63 5.45 3.07
CA VAL A 49 -10.09 5.58 2.84
C VAL A 49 -10.63 4.59 1.80
N GLN A 50 -9.88 3.51 1.52
CA GLN A 50 -10.31 2.48 0.57
C GLN A 50 -11.66 1.88 1.02
N PRO A 51 -12.68 1.78 0.15
CA PRO A 51 -14.06 1.49 0.58
C PRO A 51 -14.27 0.22 1.40
N GLN A 52 -13.54 -0.86 1.10
CA GLN A 52 -13.61 -2.15 1.80
C GLN A 52 -12.81 -2.15 3.11
N LEU A 53 -11.85 -1.24 3.26
CA LEU A 53 -10.96 -1.14 4.42
C LEU A 53 -11.33 0.02 5.37
N LYS A 54 -12.18 0.95 4.93
CA LYS A 54 -12.56 2.16 5.69
C LYS A 54 -13.10 1.85 7.09
N ALA A 55 -13.82 0.74 7.25
CA ALA A 55 -14.37 0.32 8.54
C ALA A 55 -13.31 0.02 9.61
N TYR A 56 -12.08 -0.30 9.19
CA TYR A 56 -10.97 -0.62 10.10
C TYR A 56 -10.14 0.60 10.50
N GLY A 57 -10.38 1.77 9.89
CA GLY A 57 -9.68 3.01 10.26
C GLY A 57 -8.16 2.93 10.13
N LEU A 58 -7.66 2.30 9.06
CA LEU A 58 -6.22 2.04 8.91
C LEU A 58 -5.42 3.33 8.74
N ILE A 59 -4.45 3.54 9.63
CA ILE A 59 -3.43 4.58 9.51
C ILE A 59 -2.20 3.95 8.86
N VAL A 60 -1.75 4.53 7.74
CA VAL A 60 -0.64 4.00 6.94
C VAL A 60 0.31 5.11 6.53
N SER A 61 1.60 4.77 6.45
CA SER A 61 2.62 5.68 5.93
C SER A 61 2.56 5.76 4.41
N GLY A 62 3.13 6.82 3.81
CA GLY A 62 3.35 6.91 2.37
C GLY A 62 4.18 5.73 1.81
N ALA A 63 5.09 5.17 2.63
CA ALA A 63 5.90 3.99 2.31
C ALA A 63 5.12 2.67 2.29
N SER A 64 3.94 2.61 2.91
CA SER A 64 3.13 1.39 2.96
C SER A 64 2.64 1.01 1.56
N ALA A 65 2.37 -0.27 1.31
CA ALA A 65 1.94 -0.74 0.00
C ALA A 65 0.85 -1.80 0.10
N CYS A 66 -0.03 -1.86 -0.90
CA CYS A 66 -1.08 -2.88 -0.95
C CYS A 66 -1.51 -3.23 -2.38
N ASN A 67 -2.24 -4.33 -2.51
CA ASN A 67 -2.83 -4.79 -3.77
C ASN A 67 -4.23 -4.21 -4.07
N LYS A 68 -4.71 -3.28 -3.24
CA LYS A 68 -5.92 -2.47 -3.48
C LYS A 68 -5.57 -1.03 -3.84
N TRP A 69 -4.36 -0.84 -4.38
CA TRP A 69 -3.84 0.43 -4.81
C TRP A 69 -4.58 0.94 -6.05
N GLN A 70 -4.79 2.25 -6.10
CA GLN A 70 -5.27 2.96 -7.28
C GLN A 70 -4.44 4.23 -7.42
N LYS A 71 -3.95 4.48 -8.64
CA LYS A 71 -3.12 5.66 -8.92
C LYS A 71 -3.86 6.96 -8.61
N GLN A 72 -3.18 7.86 -7.90
CA GLN A 72 -3.57 9.26 -7.74
C GLN A 72 -2.87 10.10 -8.81
N GLU A 73 -3.63 10.73 -9.68
CA GLU A 73 -3.08 11.72 -10.60
C GLU A 73 -2.59 12.95 -9.82
N GLY A 74 -1.43 13.49 -10.20
CA GLY A 74 -0.87 14.69 -9.56
C GLY A 74 -0.18 14.46 -8.22
N SER A 75 0.23 13.22 -7.89
CA SER A 75 1.08 12.95 -6.71
C SER A 75 2.45 13.64 -6.80
N GLY A 76 2.91 13.99 -7.99
CA GLY A 76 4.18 14.68 -8.23
C GLY A 76 5.30 13.72 -8.65
N ASP A 77 6.27 14.25 -9.41
CA ASP A 77 7.31 13.44 -10.05
C ASP A 77 8.18 12.65 -9.07
N GLN A 78 8.44 13.21 -7.89
CA GLN A 78 9.23 12.54 -6.86
C GLN A 78 8.49 11.33 -6.26
N ALA A 79 7.18 11.45 -6.02
CA ALA A 79 6.37 10.31 -5.56
C ALA A 79 6.30 9.20 -6.60
N GLU A 80 6.17 9.56 -7.88
CA GLU A 80 6.18 8.61 -8.99
C GLU A 80 7.54 7.89 -9.11
N GLN A 81 8.66 8.58 -8.90
CA GLN A 81 9.98 7.97 -8.87
C GLN A 81 10.13 7.00 -7.69
N TYR A 82 9.68 7.39 -6.50
CA TYR A 82 9.68 6.52 -5.34
C TYR A 82 8.84 5.26 -5.57
N ALA A 83 7.63 5.42 -6.13
CA ALA A 83 6.75 4.31 -6.47
C ALA A 83 7.41 3.34 -7.46
N LYS A 84 8.02 3.83 -8.55
CA LYS A 84 8.70 2.95 -9.52
C LYS A 84 9.81 2.07 -8.92
N GLN A 85 10.43 2.50 -7.82
CA GLN A 85 11.48 1.74 -7.15
C GLN A 85 10.94 0.71 -6.15
N ASN A 86 9.73 0.90 -5.64
CA ASN A 86 9.20 0.16 -4.48
C ASN A 86 7.87 -0.58 -4.75
N GLU A 87 7.22 -0.31 -5.88
CA GLU A 87 6.06 -1.07 -6.33
C GLU A 87 6.47 -2.41 -6.93
N ALA A 88 5.72 -3.46 -6.59
CA ALA A 88 5.91 -4.78 -7.18
C ALA A 88 4.91 -4.98 -8.32
N GLN A 89 5.42 -5.37 -9.49
CA GLN A 89 4.63 -5.79 -10.64
C GLN A 89 4.76 -7.32 -10.77
N ALA A 90 3.64 -7.99 -11.06
CA ALA A 90 3.63 -9.43 -11.35
C ALA A 90 4.17 -9.76 -12.74
#